data_AF-A0A6M0R985-F1
#
_entry.id   AF-A0A6M0R985-F1
#
_cell.length_a   1.000
_cell.length_b   1.000
_cell.length_c   1.000
_cell.angle_alpha   90.00
_cell.angle_beta   90.00
_cell.angle_gamma   90.00
#
_symmetry.space_group_name_H-M   'P 1'
#
loop_
_entity.id
_entity.type
_entity.pdbx_description
1 polymer ?
#
loop_
_entity_poly.entity_id
_entity_poly.type
_entity_poly.pdbx_seq_one_letter_code
_entity_poly.pdbx_strand_id
1 'polypeptide(L)'
;MIEFSSNGMLKFVVQYIYYGFEGMLITLIIVFGQKAFDMWFKNNRNIPFGGILLAVTWGTVHFLTQGNSTGMYTCILSILYGLTYLSLNGNFKISYIAITLMFML
;
A
#
# COMPACT_ATOMS: atom_id res chain seq x y z
N MET A 1 11.06 -4.34 18.58
CA MET A 1 11.22 -4.95 19.93
C MET A 1 9.93 -5.01 20.76
N ILE A 2 8.88 -4.23 20.44
CA ILE A 2 7.60 -4.30 21.16
C ILE A 2 6.78 -5.55 20.77
N GLU A 3 6.75 -5.91 19.49
CA GLU A 3 6.03 -7.09 18.97
C GLU A 3 6.64 -8.44 19.40
N PHE A 4 7.98 -8.54 19.40
CA PHE A 4 8.69 -9.75 19.86
C PHE A 4 8.47 -10.03 21.36
N SER A 5 8.29 -8.98 22.17
CA SER A 5 8.03 -9.10 23.61
C SER A 5 6.56 -9.41 23.94
N SER A 6 5.61 -9.15 23.04
CA SER A 6 4.17 -9.41 23.28
C SER A 6 3.66 -10.71 22.63
N ASN A 7 4.30 -11.14 21.55
CA ASN A 7 3.92 -12.27 20.73
C ASN A 7 5.14 -13.16 20.53
N GLY A 8 5.15 -14.34 21.14
CA GLY A 8 6.29 -15.27 21.06
C GLY A 8 6.78 -15.50 19.62
N MET A 9 8.05 -15.90 19.47
CA MET A 9 8.81 -15.97 18.20
C MET A 9 8.02 -16.47 16.97
N LEU A 10 7.14 -17.47 17.14
CA LEU A 10 6.29 -17.98 16.05
C LEU A 10 5.33 -16.92 15.50
N LYS A 11 4.62 -16.19 16.35
CA LYS A 11 3.67 -15.15 15.93
C LYS A 11 4.40 -14.00 15.23
N PHE A 12 5.59 -13.64 15.71
CA PHE A 12 6.43 -12.64 15.07
C PHE A 12 6.78 -13.03 13.62
N VAL A 13 7.28 -14.25 13.40
CA VAL A 13 7.63 -14.71 12.04
C VAL A 13 6.41 -14.74 11.13
N VAL A 14 5.27 -15.26 11.60
CA VAL A 14 4.03 -15.32 10.81
C VAL A 14 3.53 -13.91 10.45
N GLN A 15 3.62 -12.95 11.38
CA GLN A 15 3.20 -11.57 11.15
C GLN A 15 4.00 -10.91 10.02
N TYR A 16 5.32 -11.09 9.99
CA TYR A 16 6.15 -10.49 8.94
C TYR A 16 5.93 -11.13 7.57
N ILE A 17 5.65 -12.44 7.53
CA ILE A 17 5.22 -13.10 6.29
C ILE A 17 3.89 -12.51 5.82
N TYR A 18 2.94 -12.33 6.73
CA TYR A 18 1.64 -11.72 6.45
C TYR A 18 1.80 -10.29 5.89
N TYR A 19 2.62 -9.45 6.51
CA TYR A 19 2.92 -8.10 6.02
C TYR A 19 3.59 -8.09 4.64
N GLY A 20 4.42 -9.09 4.32
CA GLY A 20 4.97 -9.26 2.97
C GLY A 20 3.87 -9.49 1.93
N PHE A 21 2.88 -10.34 2.24
CA PHE A 21 1.72 -10.55 1.37
C PHE A 21 0.84 -9.30 1.24
N GLU A 22 0.60 -8.58 2.33
CA GLU A 22 -0.14 -7.31 2.28
C GLU A 22 0.57 -6.28 1.41
N GLY A 23 1.88 -6.09 1.59
CA GLY A 23 2.70 -5.21 0.76
C GLY A 23 2.66 -5.58 -0.72
N MET A 24 2.59 -6.88 -1.03
CA MET A 24 2.46 -7.37 -2.40
C MET A 24 1.09 -7.01 -2.98
N LEU A 25 -0.01 -7.27 -2.26
CA LEU A 25 -1.37 -6.93 -2.69
C LEU A 25 -1.54 -5.42 -2.90
N ILE A 26 -1.08 -4.62 -1.94
CA ILE A 26 -1.05 -3.15 -2.00
C ILE A 26 -0.35 -2.70 -3.30
N THR A 27 0.86 -3.22 -3.55
CA THR A 27 1.65 -2.85 -4.72
C THR A 27 0.97 -3.27 -6.03
N LEU A 28 0.36 -4.46 -6.08
CA LEU A 28 -0.37 -4.93 -7.27
C LEU A 28 -1.58 -4.04 -7.58
N ILE A 29 -2.37 -3.65 -6.58
CA ILE A 29 -3.49 -2.72 -6.76
C ILE A 29 -2.99 -1.40 -7.33
N ILE A 30 -1.90 -0.85 -6.79
CA ILE A 30 -1.31 0.40 -7.29
C ILE A 30 -0.84 0.25 -8.74
N VAL A 31 -0.09 -0.81 -9.06
CA VAL A 31 0.50 -1.00 -10.39
C VAL A 31 -0.59 -1.20 -11.45
N PHE A 32 -1.56 -2.07 -11.19
CA PHE A 32 -2.63 -2.34 -12.15
C PHE A 32 -3.62 -1.18 -12.22
N GLY A 33 -3.93 -0.55 -11.09
CA GLY A 33 -4.73 0.67 -11.03
C GLY A 33 -4.09 1.79 -11.85
N GLN A 34 -2.81 2.07 -11.64
CA GLN A 34 -2.11 3.10 -12.41
C GLN A 34 -2.15 2.78 -13.90
N LYS A 35 -1.84 1.54 -14.30
CA LYS A 35 -1.87 1.12 -15.71
C LYS A 35 -3.25 1.29 -16.34
N ALA A 36 -4.32 0.90 -15.65
CA ALA A 36 -5.69 1.00 -16.15
C ALA A 36 -6.08 2.47 -16.43
N PHE A 37 -5.82 3.36 -15.47
CA PHE A 37 -6.15 4.77 -15.59
C PHE A 37 -5.23 5.50 -16.59
N ASP A 38 -3.94 5.16 -16.67
CA ASP A 38 -3.03 5.73 -17.67
C ASP A 38 -3.51 5.42 -19.11
N MET A 39 -4.06 4.22 -19.33
CA MET A 39 -4.66 3.83 -20.61
C MET A 39 -5.96 4.59 -20.90
N TRP A 40 -6.83 4.75 -19.90
CA TRP A 40 -8.12 5.43 -20.06
C TRP A 40 -7.99 6.94 -20.27
N PHE A 41 -7.11 7.58 -19.51
CA PHE A 41 -6.97 9.04 -19.47
C PHE A 41 -5.86 9.58 -20.38
N LYS A 42 -5.29 8.73 -21.23
CA LYS A 42 -4.29 9.11 -22.25
C LYS A 42 -3.20 10.03 -21.68
N ASN A 43 -2.40 9.49 -20.75
CA ASN A 43 -1.02 9.93 -20.47
C ASN A 43 -0.77 10.97 -19.35
N ASN A 44 -1.65 11.11 -18.35
CA ASN A 44 -1.33 11.86 -17.12
C ASN A 44 -0.57 11.00 -16.10
N ARG A 45 0.68 10.64 -16.41
CA ARG A 45 1.55 9.81 -15.55
C ARG A 45 1.92 10.43 -14.20
N ASN A 46 1.58 11.70 -13.99
CA ASN A 46 1.94 12.44 -12.77
C ASN A 46 0.87 12.33 -11.68
N ILE A 47 -0.31 11.77 -12.01
CA ILE A 47 -1.39 11.60 -11.04
C ILE A 47 -1.30 10.17 -10.47
N PRO A 48 -1.25 9.98 -9.14
CA PRO A 48 -1.13 8.67 -8.51
C PRO A 48 -2.46 7.92 -8.50
N PHE A 49 -3.05 7.66 -9.67
CA PHE A 49 -4.31 6.93 -9.82
C PHE A 49 -4.30 5.56 -9.15
N GLY A 50 -3.16 4.87 -9.16
CA GLY A 50 -3.00 3.62 -8.42
C GLY A 50 -3.17 3.80 -6.90
N GLY A 51 -2.62 4.87 -6.35
CA GLY A 51 -2.77 5.21 -4.92
C GLY A 51 -4.18 5.70 -4.58
N ILE A 52 -4.83 6.44 -5.48
CA ILE A 52 -6.23 6.86 -5.33
C ILE A 52 -7.15 5.64 -5.32
N LEU A 53 -6.95 4.70 -6.25
CA LEU A 53 -7.72 3.46 -6.28
C LEU A 53 -7.53 2.67 -4.98
N LEU A 54 -6.29 2.55 -4.50
CA LEU A 54 -6.00 1.90 -3.23
C LEU A 54 -6.68 2.61 -2.05
N ALA A 55 -6.69 3.95 -2.01
CA ALA A 55 -7.39 4.69 -0.96
C ALA A 55 -8.90 4.37 -0.96
N VAL A 56 -9.50 4.29 -2.14
CA VAL A 56 -10.92 3.95 -2.32
C VAL A 56 -11.22 2.50 -1.94
N THR A 57 -10.33 1.55 -2.21
CA THR A 57 -10.61 0.13 -1.92
C THR A 57 -10.14 -0.31 -0.54
N TRP A 58 -8.93 0.05 -0.15
CA TRP A 58 -8.29 -0.41 1.08
C TRP A 58 -8.51 0.58 2.23
N GLY A 59 -8.34 1.88 1.97
CA GLY A 59 -8.54 2.92 2.98
C GLY A 59 -9.99 3.02 3.47
N THR A 60 -10.98 2.92 2.56
CA THR A 60 -12.40 2.89 2.95
C THR A 60 -12.78 1.65 3.75
N VAL A 61 -12.22 0.48 3.43
CA VAL A 61 -12.42 -0.73 4.23
C VAL A 61 -11.90 -0.51 5.65
N HIS A 62 -10.77 0.18 5.82
CA HIS A 62 -10.24 0.53 7.15
C HIS A 62 -11.14 1.50 7.92
N PHE A 63 -11.82 2.45 7.24
CA PHE A 63 -12.86 3.25 7.87
C PHE A 63 -13.97 2.37 8.46
N LEU A 64 -14.42 1.36 7.71
CA LEU A 64 -15.53 0.49 8.10
C LEU A 64 -15.14 -0.49 9.20
N THR A 65 -13.92 -1.02 9.19
CA THR A 65 -13.51 -2.11 10.09
C THR A 65 -12.68 -1.66 11.29
N GLN A 66 -11.99 -0.52 11.20
CA GLN A 66 -11.00 -0.06 12.20
C GLN A 66 -11.26 1.39 12.66
N GLY A 67 -12.30 2.04 12.14
CA GLY A 67 -12.76 3.36 12.58
C GLY A 67 -12.12 4.54 11.84
N ASN A 68 -12.61 5.75 12.14
CA ASN A 68 -12.36 6.95 11.34
C ASN A 68 -10.88 7.37 11.30
N SER A 69 -10.17 7.29 12.43
CA SER A 69 -8.77 7.72 12.48
C SER A 69 -7.88 6.83 11.63
N THR A 70 -8.02 5.51 11.77
CA THR A 70 -7.26 4.52 11.00
C THR A 70 -7.62 4.54 9.51
N GLY A 71 -8.91 4.68 9.19
CA GLY A 71 -9.36 4.88 7.80
C GLY A 71 -8.75 6.12 7.15
N MET A 72 -8.74 7.26 7.85
CA MET A 72 -8.16 8.49 7.31
C MET A 72 -6.65 8.35 7.08
N TYR A 73 -5.95 7.78 8.06
CA TYR A 73 -4.52 7.49 7.97
C TYR A 73 -4.20 6.60 6.76
N THR A 74 -4.92 5.49 6.60
CA THR A 74 -4.70 4.53 5.51
C THR A 74 -5.06 5.10 4.13
N CYS A 75 -6.07 5.98 4.03
CA CYS A 75 -6.36 6.72 2.79
C CYS A 75 -5.20 7.63 2.38
N ILE A 76 -4.65 8.42 3.31
CA ILE A 76 -3.50 9.30 3.05
C ILE A 76 -2.28 8.45 2.66
N LEU A 77 -2.03 7.38 3.41
CA LEU A 77 -0.91 6.47 3.17
C LEU A 77 -1.01 5.78 1.80
N SER A 78 -2.22 5.42 1.37
CA SER A 78 -2.47 4.83 0.04
C SER A 78 -2.06 5.79 -1.09
N ILE A 79 -2.34 7.09 -0.95
CA ILE A 79 -1.91 8.11 -1.90
C ILE A 79 -0.38 8.24 -1.88
N LEU A 80 0.25 8.23 -0.70
CA LEU A 80 1.71 8.25 -0.57
C LEU A 80 2.36 7.04 -1.25
N TYR A 81 1.80 5.84 -1.12
CA TYR A 81 2.30 4.66 -1.84
C TYR A 81 2.19 4.79 -3.35
N GLY A 82 1.08 5.35 -3.86
CA GLY A 82 0.93 5.68 -5.27
C GLY A 82 1.99 6.67 -5.75
N LEU A 83 2.28 7.72 -4.96
CA LEU A 83 3.35 8.68 -5.25
C LEU A 83 4.73 8.00 -5.25
N THR A 84 5.03 7.14 -4.27
CA THR A 84 6.26 6.35 -4.23
C THR A 84 6.44 5.51 -5.50
N TYR A 85 5.38 4.83 -5.95
CA TYR A 85 5.42 4.05 -7.20
C TYR A 85 5.76 4.93 -8.42
N LEU A 86 5.19 6.13 -8.51
CA LEU A 86 5.51 7.09 -9.57
C LEU A 86 6.93 7.63 -9.46
N SER A 87 7.40 7.99 -8.27
CA SER A 87 8.76 8.46 -8.01
C SER A 87 9.82 7.40 -8.33
N LEU A 88 9.45 6.12 -8.25
CA LEU A 88 10.29 4.98 -8.65
C LEU A 88 10.10 4.58 -10.12
N ASN A 89 9.58 5.49 -10.94
CA ASN A 89 9.38 5.32 -12.38
C ASN A 89 8.51 4.10 -12.75
N GLY A 90 7.57 3.72 -11.88
CA GLY A 90 6.70 2.57 -12.09
C GLY A 90 7.40 1.21 -12.01
N ASN A 91 8.60 1.14 -11.43
CA ASN A 91 9.32 -0.12 -11.27
C ASN A 91 8.66 -0.99 -10.19
N PHE A 92 7.99 -2.06 -10.60
CA PHE A 92 7.28 -2.97 -9.69
C PHE A 92 8.16 -3.52 -8.57
N LYS A 93 9.37 -4.02 -8.88
CA LYS A 93 10.22 -4.72 -7.89
C LYS A 93 10.68 -3.76 -6.79
N ILE A 94 11.15 -2.58 -7.19
CA ILE A 94 11.66 -1.58 -6.25
C ILE A 94 10.49 -0.98 -5.46
N SER A 95 9.35 -0.74 -6.12
CA SER A 95 8.15 -0.22 -5.46
C SER A 95 7.59 -1.20 -4.43
N TYR A 96 7.58 -2.50 -4.72
CA TYR A 96 7.17 -3.52 -3.76
C TYR A 96 8.04 -3.46 -2.49
N ILE A 97 9.37 -3.42 -2.64
CA ILE A 97 10.28 -3.33 -1.49
C ILE A 97 10.05 -2.03 -0.71
N ALA A 98 9.99 -0.88 -1.40
CA ALA A 98 9.82 0.42 -0.76
C ALA A 98 8.48 0.53 -0.02
N ILE A 99 7.38 0.17 -0.67
CA ILE A 99 6.02 0.25 -0.10
C ILE A 99 5.88 -0.73 1.07
N THR A 100 6.41 -1.95 0.96
CA THR A 100 6.37 -2.93 2.06
C THR A 100 7.15 -2.43 3.27
N LEU A 101 8.32 -1.83 3.08
CA LEU A 101 9.07 -1.20 4.17
C LEU A 101 8.31 -0.03 4.79
N MET A 102 7.71 0.84 3.96
CA MET A 102 6.86 1.94 4.45
C MET A 102 5.62 1.44 5.22
N PHE A 103 5.10 0.27 4.89
CA PHE A 103 3.96 -0.35 5.58
C PHE A 103 4.34 -0.95 6.94
N MET A 104 5.58 -1.44 7.07
CA MET A 104 6.10 -2.03 8.30
C MET A 104 6.65 -1.01 9.31
N LEU A 105 6.81 0.27 8.91
CA LEU A 105 7.31 1.37 9.75
C LEU A 105 6.18 2.03 10.53
#